data_AF-A0A2I1BVT3-F1
#
_entry.id   AF-A0A2I1BVT3-F1
#
_cell.length_a   1.000
_cell.length_b   1.000
_cell.length_c   1.000
_cell.angle_alpha   90.00
_cell.angle_beta   90.00
_cell.angle_gamma   90.00
#
_symmetry.space_group_name_H-M   'P 1'
#
loop_
_entity.id
_entity.type
_entity.pdbx_description
1 polymer ?
#
loop_
_entity_poly.entity_id
_entity_poly.type
_entity_poly.pdbx_seq_one_letter_code
_entity_poly.pdbx_strand_id
1 'polypeptide(L)' 'GTASSCYCWYVAVPGDDCSKIDSQYSITFAQLRAWNPYLDSTCSNLWVDYAYCV' A
#
# COMPACT_ATOMS: atom_id res chain seq x y z
N GLY A 1 14.74 13.40 2.08
CA GLY A 1 14.49 12.04 2.58
C GLY A 1 13.23 11.53 1.95
N THR A 2 13.33 11.16 0.68
CA THR A 2 12.29 10.44 -0.06
C THR A 2 12.81 9.02 -0.15
N ALA A 3 12.02 8.01 0.22
CA ALA A 3 12.35 6.65 -0.15
C ALA A 3 12.33 6.60 -1.68
N SER A 4 13.48 6.77 -2.31
CA SER A 4 13.67 6.89 -3.77
C SER A 4 13.42 5.56 -4.51
N SER A 5 12.60 4.66 -3.97
CA SER A 5 12.51 3.27 -4.43
C SER A 5 11.09 2.70 -4.40
N CYS A 6 10.05 3.53 -4.41
CA CYS A 6 8.73 3.03 -4.77
C CYS A 6 8.64 2.97 -6.29
N TYR A 7 8.58 1.75 -6.81
CA TYR A 7 8.50 1.49 -8.25
C TYR A 7 7.21 2.04 -8.84
N CYS A 8 6.09 1.86 -8.11
CA CYS A 8 4.80 2.40 -8.47
C CYS A 8 4.10 3.03 -7.25
N TRP A 9 3.24 4.01 -7.54
CA TRP A 9 2.35 4.61 -6.57
C TRP A 9 0.91 4.25 -6.95
N TYR A 10 0.18 3.69 -5.99
CA TYR A 10 -1.22 3.38 -6.09
C TYR A 10 -2.02 4.29 -5.16
N VAL A 11 -2.99 5.01 -5.71
CA VAL A 11 -3.92 5.80 -4.91
C VAL A 11 -5.07 4.90 -4.50
N ALA A 12 -5.22 4.66 -3.19
CA ALA A 12 -6.32 3.84 -2.68
C ALA A 12 -7.66 4.54 -2.95
N VAL A 13 -8.62 3.81 -3.50
CA VAL A 13 -9.97 4.32 -3.77
C VAL A 13 -10.98 3.81 -2.72
N PRO A 14 -12.15 4.45 -2.58
CA PRO A 14 -13.13 4.00 -1.60
C PRO A 14 -13.58 2.57 -1.92
N GLY A 15 -13.41 1.66 -0.95
CA GLY A 15 -13.71 0.23 -1.10
C GLY A 15 -12.52 -0.63 -1.52
N ASP A 16 -11.30 -0.09 -1.50
CA ASP A 16 -10.08 -0.88 -1.48
C ASP A 16 -9.72 -1.38 -0.09
N ASP A 17 -9.00 -2.49 -0.11
CA ASP A 17 -8.42 -3.16 1.05
C ASP A 17 -7.01 -3.60 0.67
N CYS A 18 -6.08 -3.75 1.62
CA CYS A 18 -4.73 -4.22 1.28
C CYS A 18 -4.75 -5.58 0.57
N SER A 19 -5.70 -6.46 0.90
CA SER A 19 -5.86 -7.74 0.21
C SER A 19 -6.16 -7.58 -1.29
N LYS A 20 -6.91 -6.55 -1.67
CA LYS A 20 -7.18 -6.20 -3.07
C LYS A 20 -5.94 -5.67 -3.74
N ILE A 21 -5.21 -4.76 -3.09
CA ILE A 21 -3.97 -4.17 -3.60
C ILE A 21 -2.92 -5.28 -3.80
N ASP A 22 -2.74 -6.12 -2.79
CA ASP A 22 -1.89 -7.31 -2.82
C ASP A 22 -2.22 -8.21 -4.01
N SER A 23 -3.50 -8.52 -4.21
CA SER A 23 -3.95 -9.36 -5.33
C SER A 23 -3.77 -8.67 -6.69
N GLN A 24 -4.04 -7.37 -6.76
CA GLN A 24 -3.98 -6.57 -7.99
C GLN A 24 -2.54 -6.41 -8.49
N TYR A 25 -1.60 -6.18 -7.56
CA TYR A 25 -0.19 -6.03 -7.86
C TYR A 25 0.59 -7.34 -7.71
N SER A 26 -0.07 -8.44 -7.33
CA SER A 26 0.56 -9.73 -7.02
C SER A 26 1.72 -9.61 -6.01
N ILE A 27 1.56 -8.70 -5.04
CA ILE A 27 2.49 -8.47 -3.94
C ILE A 27 1.92 -9.03 -2.64
N THR A 28 2.77 -9.26 -1.66
CA THR A 28 2.32 -9.64 -0.32
C THR A 28 2.15 -8.41 0.56
N PHE A 29 1.21 -8.47 1.50
CA PHE A 29 1.03 -7.45 2.52
C PHE A 29 2.34 -7.09 3.24
N ALA A 30 3.22 -8.07 3.44
CA ALA A 30 4.54 -7.85 4.02
C ALA A 30 5.42 -6.93 3.15
N GLN A 31 5.39 -7.08 1.82
CA GLN A 31 6.07 -6.17 0.88
C GLN A 31 5.41 -4.80 0.87
N LEU A 32 4.08 -4.74 0.82
CA LEU A 32 3.32 -3.49 0.90
C LEU A 32 3.69 -2.70 2.17
N ARG A 33 3.76 -3.37 3.33
CA ARG A 33 4.19 -2.76 4.61
C ARG A 33 5.68 -2.42 4.65
N ALA A 34 6.53 -3.19 3.97
CA ALA A 34 7.95 -2.89 3.89
C ALA A 34 8.19 -1.58 3.12
N TRP A 35 7.42 -1.33 2.06
CA TRP A 35 7.47 -0.06 1.31
C TRP A 35 6.71 1.07 1.99
N ASN A 36 5.66 0.74 2.73
CA ASN A 36 4.80 1.69 3.44
C ASN A 36 4.82 1.37 4.94
N PRO A 37 5.88 1.76 5.67
CA PRO A 37 6.01 1.46 7.11
C PRO A 37 4.94 2.16 7.98
N TYR A 38 4.18 3.08 7.38
CA TYR A 38 3.04 3.77 7.99
C TYR A 38 1.73 2.95 7.93
N LEU A 39 1.68 1.87 7.14
CA LEU A 39 0.58 0.92 7.18
C LEU A 39 0.69 0.03 8.42
N ASP A 40 -0.38 -0.02 9.20
CA ASP A 40 -0.51 -0.95 10.32
C ASP A 40 -0.52 -2.39 9.84
N SER A 41 -0.15 -3.34 10.71
CA SER A 41 -0.15 -4.78 10.42
C SER A 41 -1.52 -5.38 10.10
N THR A 42 -2.59 -4.62 10.30
CA THR A 42 -3.97 -5.02 10.00
C THR A 42 -4.53 -4.31 8.77
N CYS A 43 -3.74 -3.49 8.07
CA CYS A 43 -4.23 -2.60 7.00
C CYS A 43 -5.34 -1.64 7.44
N SER A 44 -5.56 -1.45 8.75
CA SER A 44 -6.67 -0.61 9.24
C SER A 44 -6.42 0.89 9.01
N ASN A 45 -5.18 1.25 8.68
CA ASN A 45 -4.74 2.61 8.39
C ASN A 45 -4.61 2.85 6.88
N LEU A 46 -5.50 2.25 6.07
CA LEU A 46 -5.63 2.53 4.64
C LEU A 46 -6.55 3.75 4.45
N TRP A 47 -6.00 4.83 3.91
CA TRP A 47 -6.70 6.08 3.68
C TRP A 47 -7.09 6.15 2.22
N VAL A 48 -8.36 6.42 1.96
CA VAL A 48 -8.85 6.73 0.62
C VAL A 48 -8.21 8.03 0.14
N ASP A 49 -7.94 8.12 -1.17
CA ASP A 49 -7.21 9.22 -1.81
C ASP A 49 -5.77 9.41 -1.32
N TYR A 50 -5.20 8.37 -0.69
CA TYR A 50 -3.81 8.36 -0.26
C TYR A 50 -2.96 7.46 -1.18
N ALA A 51 -1.75 7.93 -1.49
CA ALA A 51 -0.81 7.22 -2.34
C ALA A 51 0.02 6.23 -1.52
N TYR A 52 -0.09 4.96 -1.85
CA TYR A 52 0.69 3.85 -1.30
C TYR A 52 1.68 3.34 -2.34
N CYS A 53 2.84 2.91 -1.88
CA CYS A 53 3.81 2.25 -2.73
C CYS A 53 3.44 0.80 -3.00
N VAL A 54 3.48 0.42 -4.27
CA VAL A 54 3.22 -0.93 -4.78
C VAL A 54 4.28 -1.34 -5.80
#